data_AF-A0A960MFW8-F1
#
_entry.id   AF-A0A960MFW8-F1
#
_cell.length_a   1.000
_cell.length_b   1.000
_cell.length_c   1.000
_cell.angle_alpha   90.00
_cell.angle_beta   90.00
_cell.angle_gamma   90.00
#
_symmetry.space_group_name_H-M   'P 1'
#
loop_
_entity.id
_entity.type
_entity.pdbx_description
1 polymer ?
#
loop_
_entity_poly.entity_id
_entity_poly.type
_entity_poly.pdbx_seq_one_letter_code
_entity_poly.pdbx_strand_id
1 'polypeptide(L)'
;DGLHFADAKPWTFDDGGELGSYNTQQHWLVHSDGLYLVYTRRGANNDHIVRHRAPLFMAAVDPATLRVIRSTERVIIPERGAEMGNFGACAIDANESWVTVSEGMFMKDSKARGAEGATFVARIRWDSPNRLFSESTLVP
;
A
#
# COMPACT_ATOMS: atom_id res chain seq x y z
N ASP A 1 24.53 -12.32 -0.83
CA ASP A 1 25.19 -11.97 -2.11
C ASP A 1 24.20 -11.61 -3.23
N GLY A 2 22.88 -11.63 -2.98
CA GLY A 2 21.89 -11.37 -4.03
C GLY A 2 21.74 -12.54 -5.02
N LEU A 3 22.37 -13.68 -4.74
CA LEU A 3 22.34 -14.89 -5.56
C LEU A 3 21.73 -16.07 -4.79
N HIS A 4 21.90 -16.09 -3.46
CA HIS A 4 21.31 -17.09 -2.59
C HIS A 4 20.19 -16.47 -1.76
N PHE A 5 18.96 -16.87 -2.05
CA PHE A 5 17.76 -16.46 -1.33
C PHE A 5 17.26 -17.60 -0.46
N ALA A 6 16.67 -17.26 0.69
CA ALA A 6 15.89 -18.22 1.46
C ALA A 6 14.61 -18.58 0.70
N ASP A 7 13.94 -19.65 1.13
CA ASP A 7 12.65 -20.04 0.58
C ASP A 7 11.65 -18.88 0.65
N ALA A 8 10.86 -18.75 -0.42
CA ALA A 8 9.81 -17.75 -0.49
C ALA A 8 8.79 -17.98 0.65
N LYS A 9 8.46 -16.90 1.36
CA LYS A 9 7.47 -16.92 2.44
C LYS A 9 6.20 -16.23 1.99
N PRO A 10 5.01 -16.85 2.16
CA PRO A 10 3.75 -16.16 1.97
C PRO A 10 3.61 -14.98 2.92
N TRP A 11 2.96 -13.92 2.46
CA TRP A 11 2.58 -12.82 3.33
C TRP A 11 1.55 -13.26 4.36
N THR A 12 1.86 -13.02 5.62
CA THR A 12 0.97 -13.25 6.76
C THR A 12 0.92 -12.02 7.64
N PHE A 13 -0.18 -11.89 8.36
CA PHE A 13 -0.25 -11.03 9.52
C PHE A 13 0.52 -11.65 10.70
N ASP A 14 0.87 -10.82 11.67
CA ASP A 14 1.49 -11.23 12.94
C ASP A 14 0.60 -12.16 13.80
N ASP A 15 -0.71 -12.13 13.58
CA ASP A 15 -1.69 -13.09 14.14
C ASP A 15 -1.69 -14.47 13.45
N GLY A 16 -0.88 -14.66 12.41
CA GLY A 16 -0.78 -15.90 11.64
C GLY A 16 -1.78 -16.03 10.49
N GLY A 17 -2.71 -15.08 10.34
CA GLY A 17 -3.64 -15.03 9.22
C GLY A 17 -2.94 -14.73 7.89
N GLU A 18 -3.45 -15.30 6.80
CA GLU A 18 -2.98 -14.93 5.45
C GLU A 18 -3.31 -13.46 5.17
N LEU A 19 -2.38 -12.72 4.54
CA LEU A 19 -2.64 -11.33 4.14
C LEU A 19 -3.80 -11.22 3.14
N GLY A 20 -3.97 -12.23 2.28
CA GLY A 20 -5.01 -12.24 1.26
C GLY A 20 -4.74 -11.29 0.10
N SER A 21 -3.51 -10.78 -0.02
CA SER A 21 -3.01 -10.03 -1.17
C SER A 21 -2.44 -11.01 -2.19
N TYR A 22 -3.12 -11.15 -3.33
CA TYR A 22 -2.78 -12.12 -4.37
C TYR A 22 -2.75 -11.49 -5.78
N ASN A 23 -2.72 -10.16 -5.83
CA ASN A 23 -2.55 -9.41 -7.06
C ASN A 23 -1.13 -8.83 -7.15
N THR A 24 -0.81 -8.31 -8.34
CA THR A 24 0.57 -8.03 -8.75
C THR A 24 1.15 -6.73 -8.21
N GLN A 25 0.39 -5.92 -7.46
CA GLN A 25 0.87 -4.61 -7.02
C GLN A 25 0.80 -4.44 -5.51
N GLN A 26 2.00 -4.29 -4.95
CA GLN A 26 2.26 -3.89 -3.58
C GLN A 26 3.47 -2.97 -3.65
N HIS A 27 3.49 -1.94 -2.82
CA HIS A 27 4.60 -0.99 -2.78
C HIS A 27 5.11 -0.81 -1.37
N TRP A 28 6.44 -0.68 -1.26
CA TRP A 28 7.07 -0.28 -0.02
C TRP A 28 6.92 1.22 0.20
N LEU A 29 6.68 1.60 1.44
CA LEU A 29 6.97 2.93 1.96
C LEU A 29 7.95 2.77 3.12
N VAL A 30 9.13 3.38 2.98
CA VAL A 30 10.21 3.27 3.94
C VAL A 30 10.32 4.57 4.73
N HIS A 31 10.33 4.44 6.06
CA HIS A 31 10.58 5.52 7.01
C HIS A 31 11.76 5.15 7.89
N SER A 32 12.51 6.13 8.42
CA SER A 32 13.58 5.87 9.39
C SER A 32 13.12 5.15 10.66
N ASP A 33 11.82 5.19 10.96
CA ASP A 33 11.20 4.58 12.13
C ASP A 33 10.42 3.30 11.81
N GLY A 34 10.37 2.87 10.54
CA GLY A 34 9.64 1.65 10.19
C GLY A 34 9.51 1.37 8.69
N LEU A 35 9.16 0.12 8.40
CA LEU A 35 8.86 -0.35 7.05
C LEU A 35 7.36 -0.56 6.91
N TYR A 36 6.78 -0.08 5.81
CA TYR A 36 5.34 -0.17 5.57
C TYR A 36 5.06 -0.76 4.19
N LEU A 37 4.01 -1.56 4.11
CA LEU A 37 3.52 -2.15 2.88
C LEU A 37 2.19 -1.50 2.51
N VAL A 38 2.09 -1.03 1.26
CA VAL A 38 0.84 -0.58 0.65
C VAL A 38 0.36 -1.67 -0.30
N TYR A 39 -0.88 -2.12 -0.13
CA TYR A 39 -1.39 -3.29 -0.83
C TYR A 39 -2.92 -3.27 -0.92
N THR A 40 -3.46 -4.27 -1.60
CA THR A 40 -4.89 -4.58 -1.62
C THR A 40 -5.08 -6.03 -1.19
N ARG A 41 -6.22 -6.38 -0.59
CA ARG A 41 -6.50 -7.75 -0.14
C ARG A 41 -7.99 -8.07 -0.21
N ARG A 42 -8.30 -9.37 -0.24
CA ARG A 42 -9.66 -9.88 -0.02
C ARG A 42 -10.13 -9.69 1.43
N GLY A 43 -11.42 -9.93 1.67
CA GLY A 43 -11.99 -9.85 3.02
C GLY A 43 -12.22 -8.43 3.51
N ALA A 44 -12.56 -7.52 2.59
CA ALA A 44 -12.88 -6.12 2.88
C ALA A 44 -14.22 -5.71 2.25
N ASN A 45 -15.14 -6.66 2.08
CA ASN A 45 -16.43 -6.49 1.39
C ASN A 45 -16.26 -5.97 -0.06
N ASN A 46 -15.29 -6.53 -0.77
CA ASN A 46 -14.79 -6.06 -2.06
C ASN A 46 -14.80 -7.15 -3.15
N ASP A 47 -15.59 -8.21 -2.96
CA ASP A 47 -15.66 -9.35 -3.89
C ASP A 47 -16.21 -8.96 -5.27
N HIS A 48 -16.92 -7.83 -5.37
CA HIS A 48 -17.37 -7.26 -6.66
C HIS A 48 -16.23 -6.59 -7.43
N ILE A 49 -15.08 -6.33 -6.81
CA ILE A 49 -13.89 -5.77 -7.46
C ILE A 49 -13.03 -6.92 -7.97
N VAL A 50 -12.73 -6.90 -9.27
CA VAL A 50 -11.89 -7.91 -9.90
C VAL A 50 -10.54 -7.99 -9.18
N ARG A 51 -10.22 -9.19 -8.68
CA ARG A 51 -8.99 -9.49 -7.93
C ARG A 51 -8.80 -8.66 -6.65
N HIS A 52 -9.89 -8.16 -6.05
CA HIS A 52 -9.90 -7.38 -4.82
C HIS A 52 -8.94 -6.17 -4.86
N ARG A 53 -8.84 -5.52 -6.02
CA ARG A 53 -7.90 -4.42 -6.30
C ARG A 53 -8.31 -3.06 -5.72
N ALA A 54 -9.19 -3.06 -4.73
CA ALA A 54 -9.56 -1.91 -3.92
C ALA A 54 -10.24 -2.46 -2.64
N PRO A 55 -10.17 -1.78 -1.48
CA PRO A 55 -9.48 -0.51 -1.24
C PRO A 55 -7.95 -0.68 -1.18
N LEU A 56 -7.21 0.44 -1.13
CA LEU A 56 -5.78 0.42 -0.80
C LEU A 56 -5.59 0.49 0.71
N PHE A 57 -4.87 -0.49 1.23
CA PHE A 57 -4.45 -0.60 2.61
C PHE A 57 -2.99 -0.19 2.77
N MET A 58 -2.65 0.29 3.96
CA MET A 58 -1.27 0.45 4.42
C MET A 58 -1.15 -0.15 5.82
N ALA A 59 -0.06 -0.86 6.08
CA ALA A 59 0.26 -1.42 7.38
C ALA A 59 1.78 -1.46 7.59
N ALA A 60 2.22 -1.45 8.84
CA ALA A 60 3.62 -1.66 9.20
C ALA A 60 4.00 -3.14 8.99
N VAL A 61 5.28 -3.37 8.68
CA VAL A 61 5.89 -4.69 8.52
C VAL A 61 7.01 -4.85 9.54
N ASP A 62 7.03 -5.97 10.24
CA ASP A 62 8.15 -6.35 11.09
C ASP A 62 9.26 -6.96 10.19
N PRO A 63 10.42 -6.30 10.05
CA PRO A 63 11.50 -6.77 9.19
C PRO A 63 12.22 -8.02 9.75
N ALA A 64 12.09 -8.33 11.05
CA ALA A 64 12.68 -9.52 11.64
C ALA A 64 11.86 -10.78 11.34
N THR A 65 10.52 -10.66 11.38
CA THR A 65 9.62 -11.80 11.15
C THR A 65 9.04 -11.87 9.74
N LEU A 66 9.15 -10.79 8.95
CA LEU A 66 8.57 -10.64 7.61
C LEU A 66 7.05 -10.78 7.62
N ARG A 67 6.40 -10.22 8.64
CA ARG A 67 4.94 -10.24 8.81
C ARG A 67 4.37 -8.83 8.86
N VAL A 68 3.14 -8.69 8.37
CA VAL A 68 2.37 -7.44 8.46
C VAL A 68 1.78 -7.33 9.87
N ILE A 69 1.91 -6.17 10.52
CA ILE A 69 1.37 -5.95 11.87
C ILE A 69 -0.11 -5.63 11.77
N ARG A 70 -0.99 -6.56 12.13
CA ARG A 70 -2.43 -6.49 11.86
C ARG A 70 -3.09 -5.24 12.42
N SER A 71 -2.72 -4.86 13.64
CA SER A 71 -3.29 -3.71 14.35
C SER A 71 -2.99 -2.36 13.71
N THR A 72 -2.01 -2.30 12.81
CA THR A 72 -1.59 -1.06 12.12
C THR A 72 -2.25 -0.88 10.74
N GLU A 73 -3.01 -1.87 10.28
CA GLU A 73 -3.67 -1.80 8.98
C GLU A 73 -4.70 -0.69 8.93
N ARG A 74 -4.59 0.17 7.91
CA ARG A 74 -5.53 1.26 7.63
C ARG A 74 -5.87 1.30 6.16
N VAL A 75 -7.14 1.58 5.85
CA VAL A 75 -7.54 1.98 4.50
C VAL A 75 -7.03 3.40 4.25
N ILE A 76 -6.17 3.57 3.24
CA ILE A 76 -5.60 4.87 2.86
C ILE A 76 -6.33 5.47 1.65
N ILE A 77 -6.95 4.65 0.81
CA ILE A 77 -7.84 5.08 -0.28
C ILE A 77 -9.06 4.15 -0.28
N PRO A 78 -10.29 4.67 -0.07
CA PRO A 78 -11.49 3.86 0.04
C PRO A 78 -11.89 3.25 -1.31
N GLU A 79 -12.60 2.13 -1.25
CA GLU A 79 -13.21 1.51 -2.42
C GLU A 79 -14.52 2.22 -2.75
N ARG A 80 -14.69 2.64 -4.01
CA ARG A 80 -15.91 3.30 -4.52
C ARG A 80 -16.54 2.57 -5.71
N GLY A 81 -16.17 1.33 -5.98
CA GLY A 81 -16.68 0.53 -7.10
C GLY A 81 -15.72 0.34 -8.26
N ALA A 82 -14.51 0.90 -8.19
CA ALA A 82 -13.50 0.82 -9.26
C ALA A 82 -12.20 0.18 -8.77
N GLU A 83 -11.46 -0.42 -9.72
CA GLU A 83 -10.15 -1.01 -9.44
C GLU A 83 -9.10 0.09 -9.20
N MET A 84 -8.20 -0.13 -8.24
CA MET A 84 -7.10 0.77 -7.88
C MET A 84 -5.75 0.03 -7.94
N GLY A 85 -5.67 -1.01 -8.77
CA GLY A 85 -4.54 -1.94 -8.76
C GLY A 85 -3.29 -1.49 -9.49
N ASN A 86 -3.24 -0.25 -9.99
CA ASN A 86 -2.10 0.37 -10.68
C ASN A 86 -1.71 1.67 -9.96
N PHE A 87 -1.02 1.57 -8.82
CA PHE A 87 -0.75 2.71 -7.95
C PHE A 87 0.76 2.97 -7.78
N GLY A 88 1.10 4.18 -7.38
CA GLY A 88 2.46 4.55 -6.98
C GLY A 88 2.52 4.83 -5.49
N ALA A 89 3.65 4.54 -4.85
CA ALA A 89 3.94 4.99 -3.50
C ALA A 89 5.39 5.51 -3.45
N CYS A 90 5.58 6.72 -2.93
CA CYS A 90 6.88 7.36 -2.87
C CYS A 90 6.99 8.25 -1.63
N ALA A 91 8.17 8.33 -1.06
CA ALA A 91 8.49 9.39 -0.11
C ALA A 91 8.65 10.71 -0.90
N ILE A 92 8.09 11.81 -0.41
CA ILE A 92 8.13 13.11 -1.08
C ILE A 92 9.16 14.01 -0.41
N ASP A 93 9.07 14.13 0.91
CA ASP A 93 10.04 14.82 1.74
C ASP A 93 10.15 14.12 3.11
N ALA A 94 10.91 14.72 4.03
CA ALA A 94 11.09 14.16 5.36
C ALA A 94 9.76 14.02 6.14
N ASN A 95 8.75 14.83 5.88
CA ASN A 95 7.51 14.86 6.66
C ASN A 95 6.36 14.08 6.00
N GLU A 96 6.45 13.74 4.72
CA GLU A 96 5.37 12.99 4.06
C GLU A 96 5.79 12.04 2.94
N SER A 97 4.94 11.02 2.77
CA SER A 97 4.94 10.10 1.64
C SER A 97 3.58 10.13 0.96
N TRP A 98 3.55 9.93 -0.35
CA TRP A 98 2.31 9.96 -1.12
C TRP A 98 2.03 8.60 -1.75
N VAL A 99 0.75 8.25 -1.80
CA VAL A 99 0.22 7.14 -2.61
C VAL A 99 -0.73 7.72 -3.65
N THR A 100 -0.50 7.40 -4.91
CA THR A 100 -1.28 7.92 -6.04
C THR A 100 -1.90 6.81 -6.85
N VAL A 101 -3.14 6.99 -7.29
CA VAL A 101 -3.87 6.02 -8.11
C VAL A 101 -5.03 6.70 -8.84
N SER A 102 -5.46 6.13 -9.95
CA SER A 102 -6.72 6.51 -10.61
C SER A 102 -7.70 5.34 -10.59
N GLU A 103 -8.99 5.64 -10.51
CA GLU A 103 -10.05 4.65 -10.60
C GLU A 103 -10.10 4.02 -12.00
N GLY A 104 -9.87 2.71 -12.06
CA GLY A 104 -10.07 1.90 -13.26
C GLY A 104 -11.56 1.61 -13.48
N MET A 105 -12.18 2.39 -14.37
CA MET A 105 -13.61 2.30 -14.71
C MET A 105 -13.92 1.14 -15.68
N PHE A 106 -13.54 -0.08 -15.31
CA PHE A 106 -13.68 -1.26 -16.17
C PHE A 106 -14.99 -2.04 -15.97
N MET A 107 -15.61 -1.92 -14.79
CA MET A 107 -16.84 -2.67 -14.45
C MET A 107 -18.08 -1.83 -14.78
N LYS A 108 -19.13 -2.50 -15.29
CA LYS A 108 -20.39 -1.83 -15.69
C LYS A 108 -21.08 -1.13 -14.52
N ASP A 109 -20.96 -1.67 -13.32
CA ASP A 109 -21.58 -1.18 -12.10
C ASP A 109 -20.69 -0.24 -11.28
N SER A 110 -19.46 0.08 -11.73
CA SER A 110 -18.53 0.98 -11.02
C SER A 110 -19.19 2.32 -10.67
N LYS A 111 -19.86 2.96 -11.62
CA LYS A 111 -20.56 4.24 -11.38
C LYS A 111 -21.73 4.10 -10.41
N ALA A 112 -22.49 3.00 -10.50
CA ALA A 112 -23.62 2.74 -9.60
C ALA A 112 -23.18 2.51 -8.15
N ARG A 113 -21.92 2.11 -7.96
CA ARG A 113 -21.28 1.93 -6.65
C ARG A 113 -20.55 3.18 -6.13
N GLY A 114 -20.50 4.26 -6.92
CA GLY A 114 -19.96 5.56 -6.52
C GLY A 114 -18.63 5.97 -7.17
N ALA A 115 -18.10 5.20 -8.12
CA ALA A 115 -16.84 5.53 -8.76
C ALA A 115 -17.04 6.64 -9.79
N GLU A 116 -16.10 7.58 -9.84
CA GLU A 116 -16.19 8.79 -10.66
C GLU A 116 -15.10 8.83 -11.75
N GLY A 117 -14.18 7.87 -11.74
CA GLY A 117 -12.96 7.95 -12.55
C GLY A 117 -11.95 8.93 -11.95
N ALA A 118 -11.98 9.11 -10.63
CA ALA A 118 -11.14 10.08 -9.95
C ALA A 118 -9.68 9.64 -9.88
N THR A 119 -8.79 10.63 -9.77
CA THR A 119 -7.39 10.44 -9.40
C THR A 119 -7.21 10.86 -7.94
N PHE A 120 -6.68 9.94 -7.15
CA PHE A 120 -6.42 10.13 -5.73
C PHE A 120 -4.93 10.41 -5.47
N VAL A 121 -4.70 11.29 -4.49
CA VAL A 121 -3.42 11.48 -3.82
C VAL A 121 -3.65 11.32 -2.33
N ALA A 122 -3.28 10.17 -1.77
CA ALA A 122 -3.28 9.96 -0.33
C ALA A 122 -1.94 10.43 0.25
N ARG A 123 -2.00 11.46 1.09
CA ARG A 123 -0.83 12.00 1.80
C ARG A 123 -0.69 11.31 3.14
N ILE A 124 0.38 10.55 3.32
CA ILE A 124 0.80 9.99 4.60
C ILE A 124 1.69 11.03 5.27
N ARG A 125 1.16 11.69 6.30
CA ARG A 125 1.91 12.64 7.12
C ARG A 125 2.53 11.90 8.29
N TRP A 126 3.84 12.05 8.46
CA TRP A 126 4.59 11.40 9.51
C TRP A 126 4.62 12.28 10.76
N ASP A 127 4.46 11.66 11.94
CA ASP A 127 4.55 12.36 13.23
C ASP A 127 5.98 12.79 13.57
N SER A 128 6.97 12.20 12.90
CA SER A 128 8.38 12.54 13.01
C SER A 128 9.03 12.53 11.64
N PRO A 129 10.02 13.41 11.36
CA PRO A 129 10.67 13.43 10.06
C PRO A 129 11.42 12.12 9.75
N ASN A 130 11.28 11.67 8.51
CA ASN A 130 12.01 10.57 7.91
C ASN A 130 13.48 10.95 7.73
N ARG A 131 14.32 10.44 8.63
CA ARG A 131 15.77 10.72 8.66
C ARG A 131 16.55 10.05 7.52
N LEU A 132 15.88 9.26 6.67
CA LEU A 132 16.48 8.71 5.45
C LEU A 132 16.59 9.76 4.33
N PHE A 133 15.86 10.88 4.44
CA PHE A 133 16.17 12.06 3.65
C PHE A 133 17.45 12.67 4.22
N SER A 134 18.58 12.36 3.61
CA SER A 134 19.75 13.23 3.76
C SER A 134 19.44 14.55 3.05
N GLU A 135 19.82 15.68 3.65
CA GLU A 135 20.04 16.88 2.85
C GLU A 135 21.00 16.47 1.72
N SER A 136 20.50 16.41 0.49
CA SER A 136 21.39 16.45 -0.65
C SER A 136 22.19 17.72 -0.44
N THR A 137 23.49 17.56 -0.21
CA THR A 137 24.43 18.65 -0.47
C THR A 137 24.25 18.92 -1.96
N LEU A 138 23.36 19.86 -2.28
CA LEU A 138 23.39 20.57 -3.54
C LEU A 138 24.73 21.30 -3.49
N VAL A 139 25.77 20.63 -3.97
CA VAL A 139 27.01 21.28 -4.32
C VAL A 139 26.61 22.30 -5.41
N PRO A 140 26.88 23.60 -5.22
CA PRO A 140 26.50 24.65 -6.15
C PRO A 140 26.97 24.39 -7.59
#